data_AF-A0A3R7W9Q0-F1
#
_entry.id   AF-A0A3R7W9Q0-F1
#
_cell.length_a   1.000
_cell.length_b   1.000
_cell.length_c   1.000
_cell.angle_alpha   90.00
_cell.angle_beta   90.00
_cell.angle_gamma   90.00
#
_symmetry.space_group_name_H-M   'P 1'
#
loop_
_entity.id
_entity.type
_entity.pdbx_description
1 polymer ?
#
loop_
_entity_poly.entity_id
_entity_poly.type
_entity_poly.pdbx_seq_one_letter_code
_entity_poly.pdbx_strand_id
1 'polypeptide(L)'
;MTRRLYKLFIFLRLIFIGKLGEKKARKLLIRNGYEILKEQIIIKGKLLDNKRKKSYFIKPDFLVKKNNIVYVAEVKTGKSASIKNIYTRRQLLEYATNLNTKKILLVNIDKESINQIEFL
;
A
#
# COMPACT_ATOMS: atom_id res chain seq x y z
N MET A 1 -7.63 -4.61 -34.16
CA MET A 1 -7.80 -5.10 -32.76
C MET A 1 -8.96 -4.36 -32.13
N THR A 2 -10.03 -5.05 -31.71
CA THR A 2 -11.22 -4.39 -31.15
C THR A 2 -10.90 -3.68 -29.83
N ARG A 3 -11.52 -2.53 -29.57
CA ARG A 3 -11.26 -1.68 -28.37
C ARG A 3 -11.40 -2.43 -27.04
N ARG A 4 -12.19 -3.51 -27.00
CA ARG A 4 -12.35 -4.42 -25.84
C ARG A 4 -11.09 -5.25 -25.57
N LEU A 5 -10.50 -5.86 -26.59
CA LEU A 5 -9.29 -6.67 -26.46
C LEU A 5 -8.09 -5.84 -26.02
N TYR A 6 -7.99 -4.60 -26.48
CA TYR A 6 -6.95 -3.65 -26.06
C TYR A 6 -7.05 -3.27 -24.58
N LYS A 7 -8.26 -2.96 -24.10
CA LYS A 7 -8.48 -2.66 -22.68
C LYS A 7 -8.16 -3.86 -21.79
N LEU A 8 -8.55 -5.06 -22.20
CA LEU A 8 -8.25 -6.30 -21.47
C LEU A 8 -6.74 -6.56 -21.40
N PHE A 9 -6.02 -6.39 -22.52
CA PHE A 9 -4.57 -6.53 -22.57
C PHE A 9 -3.86 -5.55 -21.63
N ILE A 10 -4.23 -4.26 -21.65
CA ILE A 10 -3.68 -3.26 -20.72
C ILE A 10 -3.94 -3.67 -19.27
N PHE A 11 -5.15 -4.08 -18.96
CA PHE A 11 -5.53 -4.49 -17.61
C PHE A 11 -4.70 -5.68 -17.12
N LEU A 12 -4.56 -6.72 -17.94
CA LEU A 12 -3.73 -7.88 -17.61
C LEU A 12 -2.26 -7.49 -17.42
N ARG A 13 -1.74 -6.61 -18.27
CA ARG A 13 -0.38 -6.07 -18.13
C ARG A 13 -0.20 -5.33 -16.80
N LEU A 14 -1.17 -4.50 -16.40
CA LEU A 14 -1.14 -3.77 -15.14
C LEU A 14 -1.14 -4.70 -13.92
N ILE A 15 -1.96 -5.77 -13.95
CA ILE A 15 -1.96 -6.79 -12.89
C ILE A 15 -0.60 -7.47 -12.80
N PHE A 16 -0.02 -7.87 -13.93
CA PHE A 16 1.27 -8.54 -13.95
C PHE A 16 2.40 -7.66 -13.41
N ILE A 17 2.44 -6.39 -13.82
CA ILE A 17 3.39 -5.41 -13.30
C ILE A 17 3.19 -5.19 -11.80
N GLY A 18 1.94 -5.12 -11.32
CA GLY A 18 1.61 -5.04 -9.90
C GLY A 18 2.22 -6.19 -9.10
N LYS A 19 1.97 -7.43 -9.53
CA LYS A 19 2.52 -8.64 -8.89
C LYS A 19 4.05 -8.67 -8.88
N LEU A 20 4.69 -8.21 -9.95
CA LEU A 20 6.16 -8.09 -10.00
C LEU A 20 6.67 -7.03 -9.01
N GLY A 21 5.96 -5.90 -8.89
CA GLY A 21 6.23 -4.85 -7.91
C GLY A 21 6.15 -5.38 -6.48
N GLU A 22 5.08 -6.11 -6.16
CA GLU A 22 4.89 -6.76 -4.84
C GLU A 22 6.00 -7.76 -4.53
N LYS A 23 6.39 -8.61 -5.49
CA LYS A 23 7.50 -9.56 -5.30
C LYS A 23 8.83 -8.87 -5.04
N LYS A 24 9.11 -7.76 -5.73
CA LYS A 24 10.31 -6.93 -5.48
C LYS A 24 10.24 -6.28 -4.09
N ALA A 25 9.06 -5.76 -3.71
CA ALA A 25 8.82 -5.16 -2.41
C ALA A 25 9.09 -6.15 -1.27
N ARG A 26 8.54 -7.36 -1.38
CA ARG A 26 8.76 -8.44 -0.42
C ARG A 26 10.24 -8.70 -0.20
N LYS A 27 11.02 -8.81 -1.28
CA LYS A 27 12.47 -9.01 -1.20
C LYS A 27 13.17 -7.83 -0.53
N LEU A 28 12.79 -6.61 -0.89
CA LEU A 28 13.38 -5.39 -0.32
C LEU A 28 13.11 -5.30 1.19
N LEU A 29 11.88 -5.56 1.63
CA LEU A 29 11.48 -5.60 3.03
C LEU A 29 12.30 -6.64 3.83
N ILE A 30 12.37 -7.88 3.34
CA ILE A 30 13.13 -8.96 3.99
C ILE A 30 14.61 -8.60 4.09
N ARG A 31 15.22 -8.10 3.01
CA ARG A 31 16.64 -7.67 3.00
C ARG A 31 16.93 -6.54 4.00
N ASN A 32 15.93 -5.73 4.32
CA ASN A 32 16.03 -4.65 5.31
C ASN A 32 15.61 -5.08 6.72
N GLY A 33 15.47 -6.39 6.98
CA GLY A 33 15.21 -6.95 8.31
C GLY A 33 13.75 -6.90 8.75
N TYR A 34 12.81 -6.79 7.81
CA TYR A 34 11.39 -6.90 8.10
C TYR A 34 10.91 -8.34 7.89
N GLU A 35 10.18 -8.87 8.86
CA GLU A 35 9.40 -10.11 8.76
C GLU A 35 8.05 -9.80 8.09
N ILE A 36 7.66 -10.59 7.09
CA ILE A 36 6.35 -10.44 6.44
C ILE A 36 5.30 -11.22 7.24
N LEU A 37 4.38 -10.51 7.91
CA LEU A 37 3.30 -11.14 8.65
C LEU A 37 2.14 -11.52 7.73
N LYS A 38 1.71 -10.58 6.86
CA LYS A 38 0.62 -10.77 5.91
C LYS A 38 0.82 -9.91 4.66
N GLU A 39 0.26 -10.37 3.54
CA GLU A 39 0.20 -9.64 2.25
C GLU A 39 -1.27 -9.34 1.91
N GLN A 40 -1.51 -8.29 1.11
CA GLN A 40 -2.81 -7.92 0.54
C GLN A 40 -3.95 -7.92 1.57
N ILE A 41 -3.75 -7.17 2.64
CA ILE A 41 -4.61 -7.23 3.83
C ILE A 41 -5.87 -6.45 3.57
N ILE A 42 -7.02 -7.01 3.97
CA ILE A 42 -8.30 -6.30 3.87
C ILE A 42 -8.70 -5.86 5.27
N ILE A 43 -8.78 -4.54 5.46
CA ILE A 43 -9.24 -3.90 6.70
C ILE A 43 -10.59 -3.24 6.43
N LYS A 44 -11.52 -3.32 7.39
CA LYS A 44 -12.81 -2.64 7.30
C LYS A 44 -12.73 -1.26 7.94
N GLY A 45 -12.80 -0.22 7.13
CA GLY A 45 -13.03 1.16 7.58
C GLY A 45 -14.51 1.40 7.83
N LYS A 46 -14.83 2.40 8.66
CA LYS A 46 -16.21 2.82 8.94
C LYS A 46 -16.32 4.33 8.84
N LEU A 47 -17.47 4.81 8.36
CA LEU A 47 -17.80 6.23 8.33
C LEU A 47 -19.29 6.44 8.57
N LEU A 48 -19.67 7.68 8.88
CA LEU A 48 -21.05 8.11 8.88
C LEU A 48 -21.32 8.92 7.62
N ASP A 49 -22.30 8.50 6.83
CA ASP A 49 -22.84 9.28 5.72
C ASP A 49 -24.25 9.71 6.11
N ASN A 50 -24.44 11.01 6.35
CA ASN A 50 -25.70 11.56 6.85
C ASN A 50 -26.24 10.79 8.08
N LYS A 51 -25.38 10.60 9.10
CA LYS A 51 -25.63 9.82 10.33
C LYS A 51 -25.86 8.31 10.12
N ARG A 52 -25.79 7.80 8.89
CA ARG A 52 -25.89 6.36 8.60
C ARG A 52 -24.52 5.71 8.58
N LYS A 53 -24.32 4.65 9.36
CA LYS A 53 -23.07 3.88 9.36
C LYS A 53 -22.88 3.20 8.01
N LYS A 54 -21.75 3.46 7.36
CA LYS A 54 -21.28 2.75 6.17
C LYS A 54 -19.91 2.14 6.45
N SER A 55 -19.61 1.04 5.78
CA SER A 55 -18.30 0.39 5.81
C SER A 55 -17.66 0.42 4.44
N TYR A 56 -16.34 0.50 4.42
CA TYR A 56 -15.52 0.41 3.21
C TYR A 56 -14.30 -0.46 3.50
N PHE A 57 -13.57 -0.82 2.45
CA PHE A 57 -12.38 -1.66 2.56
C PHE A 57 -11.12 -0.86 2.27
N ILE A 58 -10.14 -1.06 3.14
CA ILE A 58 -8.81 -0.51 3.05
C ILE A 58 -7.88 -1.68 2.77
N LYS A 59 -6.99 -1.53 1.78
CA LYS A 59 -6.11 -2.62 1.33
C LYS A 59 -4.64 -2.20 1.27
N PRO A 60 -3.92 -2.23 2.40
CA PRO A 60 -2.47 -2.10 2.38
C PRO A 60 -1.83 -3.35 1.76
N ASP A 61 -0.71 -3.15 1.08
CA ASP A 61 0.00 -4.25 0.42
C ASP A 61 0.62 -5.24 1.41
N PHE A 62 1.17 -4.77 2.54
CA PHE A 62 1.80 -5.63 3.54
C PHE A 62 1.57 -5.18 4.98
N LEU A 63 1.60 -6.16 5.89
CA LEU A 63 1.86 -5.95 7.32
C LEU A 63 3.15 -6.67 7.65
N VAL A 64 4.08 -5.94 8.23
CA VAL A 64 5.44 -6.40 8.48
C VAL A 64 5.85 -6.12 9.91
N LYS A 65 6.83 -6.86 10.42
CA LYS A 65 7.36 -6.70 11.77
C LYS A 65 8.86 -6.47 11.72
N LYS A 66 9.35 -5.53 12.53
CA LYS A 66 10.79 -5.32 12.77
C LYS A 66 11.00 -4.83 14.18
N ASN A 67 11.95 -5.42 14.90
CA ASN A 67 12.28 -5.07 16.30
C ASN A 67 11.03 -5.05 17.22
N ASN A 68 10.18 -6.07 17.09
CA ASN A 68 8.90 -6.19 17.80
C ASN A 68 7.83 -5.11 17.51
N ILE A 69 8.06 -4.25 16.52
CA ILE A 69 7.10 -3.23 16.09
C ILE A 69 6.45 -3.70 14.79
N VAL A 70 5.12 -3.59 14.73
CA VAL A 70 4.32 -3.92 13.54
C VAL A 70 4.09 -2.66 12.71
N TYR A 71 4.33 -2.78 11.41
CA TYR A 71 4.19 -1.71 10.43
C TYR A 71 3.22 -2.11 9.32
N VAL A 72 2.52 -1.11 8.80
CA VAL A 72 1.69 -1.21 7.60
C VAL A 72 2.48 -0.64 6.43
N ALA A 73 2.69 -1.41 5.37
CA ALA A 73 3.49 -0.98 4.23
C ALA A 73 2.67 -0.87 2.95
N GLU A 74 2.85 0.24 2.25
CA GLU A 74 2.29 0.51 0.92
C GLU A 74 3.42 0.55 -0.11
N VAL A 75 3.26 -0.16 -1.22
CA VAL A 75 4.23 -0.26 -2.29
C VAL A 75 3.84 0.65 -3.44
N LYS A 76 4.79 1.47 -3.89
CA LYS A 76 4.60 2.34 -5.04
C LYS A 76 5.81 2.32 -5.96
N THR A 77 5.55 2.67 -7.22
CA THR A 77 6.56 2.95 -8.25
C THR A 77 6.35 4.37 -8.81
N GLY A 78 7.39 4.89 -9.45
CA GLY A 78 7.42 6.15 -10.17
C GLY A 78 7.03 7.34 -9.32
N LYS A 79 6.30 8.29 -9.93
CA LYS A 79 5.86 9.54 -9.29
C LYS A 79 4.91 9.32 -8.10
N SER A 80 4.27 8.15 -8.02
CA SER A 80 3.37 7.82 -6.90
C SER A 80 4.13 7.43 -5.63
N ALA A 81 5.38 6.99 -5.76
CA ALA A 81 6.25 6.62 -4.64
C ALA A 81 6.91 7.84 -3.97
N SER A 82 6.10 8.86 -3.66
CA SER A 82 6.55 10.12 -3.07
C SER A 82 5.47 10.71 -2.17
N ILE A 83 5.87 11.28 -1.03
CA ILE A 83 4.98 12.01 -0.13
C ILE A 83 4.50 13.34 -0.75
N LYS A 84 5.15 13.83 -1.82
CA LYS A 84 4.63 14.98 -2.58
C LYS A 84 3.36 14.61 -3.36
N ASN A 85 3.13 13.32 -3.63
CA ASN A 85 1.92 12.85 -4.29
C ASN A 85 0.72 12.91 -3.32
N ILE A 86 -0.29 13.69 -3.69
CA ILE A 86 -1.48 13.90 -2.86
C ILE A 86 -2.28 12.62 -2.61
N TYR A 87 -2.38 11.73 -3.60
CA TYR A 87 -3.12 10.48 -3.48
C TYR A 87 -2.42 9.51 -2.53
N THR A 88 -1.10 9.37 -2.68
CA THR A 88 -0.29 8.56 -1.76
C THR A 88 -0.42 9.07 -0.34
N ARG A 89 -0.29 10.39 -0.09
CA ARG A 89 -0.48 10.91 1.28
C ARG A 89 -1.86 10.62 1.85
N ARG A 90 -2.92 10.82 1.06
CA ARG A 90 -4.30 10.56 1.50
C ARG A 90 -4.52 9.09 1.84
N GLN A 91 -3.98 8.18 1.02
CA GLN A 91 -4.03 6.74 1.27
C GLN A 91 -3.29 6.36 2.57
N LEU A 92 -2.07 6.87 2.77
CA LEU A 92 -1.32 6.61 4.00
C LEU A 92 -2.01 7.22 5.24
N LEU A 93 -2.60 8.41 5.12
CA LEU A 93 -3.38 9.02 6.21
C LEU A 93 -4.60 8.17 6.57
N GLU A 94 -5.30 7.62 5.57
CA GLU A 94 -6.42 6.70 5.81
C GLU A 94 -5.99 5.49 6.63
N TYR A 95 -4.79 4.95 6.37
CA TYR A 95 -4.25 3.82 7.12
C TYR A 95 -3.94 4.22 8.56
N ALA A 96 -3.29 5.38 8.75
CA ALA A 96 -2.94 5.90 10.07
C ALA A 96 -4.17 6.04 10.96
N THR A 97 -5.22 6.67 10.42
CA THR A 97 -6.45 6.97 11.14
C THR A 97 -7.28 5.72 11.43
N ASN A 98 -7.48 4.83 10.44
CA ASN A 98 -8.35 3.65 10.64
C ASN A 98 -7.70 2.56 11.49
N LEU A 99 -6.37 2.45 11.47
CA LEU A 99 -5.63 1.48 12.28
C LEU A 99 -5.10 2.06 13.59
N ASN A 100 -5.32 3.36 13.82
CA ASN A 100 -4.81 4.10 14.96
C ASN A 100 -3.30 3.84 15.20
N THR A 101 -2.50 3.89 14.12
CA THR A 101 -1.07 3.57 14.15
C THR A 101 -0.24 4.65 13.48
N LYS A 102 0.93 4.94 14.06
CA LYS A 102 1.97 5.81 13.45
C LYS A 102 3.01 4.99 12.67
N LYS A 103 2.87 3.67 12.60
CA LYS A 103 3.89 2.77 12.04
C LYS A 103 3.55 2.43 10.60
N ILE A 104 3.77 3.39 9.71
CA ILE A 104 3.49 3.29 8.28
C ILE A 104 4.79 3.33 7.49
N LEU A 105 4.89 2.48 6.47
CA LEU A 105 6.01 2.45 5.54
C LEU A 105 5.52 2.77 4.13
N LEU A 106 6.23 3.66 3.44
CA LEU A 106 6.14 3.83 2.01
C LEU A 106 7.34 3.16 1.36
N VAL A 107 7.09 2.08 0.62
CA VAL A 107 8.11 1.31 -0.10
C VAL A 107 8.20 1.80 -1.54
N ASN A 108 9.33 2.35 -1.92
CA ASN A 108 9.62 2.79 -3.28
C ASN A 108 10.48 1.74 -3.98
N ILE A 109 9.90 1.05 -4.97
CA ILE A 109 10.58 -0.03 -5.69
C ILE A 109 11.64 0.50 -6.65
N ASP A 110 11.43 1.66 -7.26
CA ASP A 110 12.36 2.19 -8.26
C ASP A 110 13.65 2.70 -7.62
N LYS A 111 13.54 3.23 -6.38
CA LYS A 111 14.68 3.73 -5.60
C LYS A 111 15.20 2.75 -4.56
N GLU A 112 14.59 1.56 -4.49
CA GLU A 112 14.84 0.55 -3.46
C GLU A 112 14.87 1.12 -2.03
N SER A 113 13.95 2.04 -1.73
CA SER A 113 13.91 2.73 -0.43
C SER A 113 12.67 2.40 0.38
N ILE A 114 12.82 2.38 1.71
CA ILE A 114 11.72 2.18 2.66
C ILE A 114 11.69 3.39 3.58
N ASN A 115 10.64 4.21 3.45
CA ASN A 115 10.50 5.43 4.25
C ASN A 115 9.44 5.21 5.31
N GLN A 116 9.78 5.46 6.58
CA GLN A 116 8.80 5.51 7.65
C GLN A 116 8.06 6.85 7.59
N ILE A 117 6.73 6.78 7.56
CA ILE A 117 5.85 7.94 7.47
C ILE A 117 5.07 8.05 8.78
N GLU A 118 5.20 9.19 9.45
CA GLU A 118 4.44 9.52 10.65
C GLU A 118 3.61 10.78 10.40
N PHE A 119 2.33 10.72 10.72
CA PHE A 119 1.43 11.88 10.71
C PHE A 119 1.38 12.45 12.14
N LEU A 120 1.50 13.78 12.24
CA LEU A 120 1.49 14.52 13.51
C LEU A 120 0.06 14.77 13.99
#